data_AF-A0A0M0BY32-F1
#
_entry.id   AF-A0A0M0BY32-F1
#
_cell.length_a   1.000
_cell.length_b   1.000
_cell.length_c   1.000
_cell.angle_alpha   90.00
_cell.angle_beta   90.00
_cell.angle_gamma   90.00
#
_symmetry.space_group_name_H-M   'P 1'
#
loop_
_entity.id
_entity.type
_entity.pdbx_description
1 polymer ?
#
loop_
_entity_poly.entity_id
_entity_poly.type
_entity_poly.pdbx_seq_one_letter_code
_entity_poly.pdbx_strand_id
1 'polypeptide(L)'
;MVNGLAKRSDVLLGVVVIVAVVLSVVLFMSQFWGSDNPNGPGDSSLIEISDLAKDAESLNLIVYIGNIGDDVADLSSGYGVRVNDVDIPFFEGVLDRSVLDPGQVATANVPFRGTSGMSLVVRIVRNDVVLDEMIVDDSDSLQIAYNLLVNIIGDSSNKVAKIPDQSSYPSGTAVSLIAESAEGWVFSEWRGAVTGSNNPSSLIIDSNKIVNAYFEEGDTPSPTPTPTITPTPTPTPDNAVDVTFTQSGLDSSATGTVLNVQGSSKAYGDFPFTLSVNKGSLVSYDFSDLVESSSSGKQFVLSSVTGPNSPISATSDITVVANFDTQYEVSFSLSPENAEASIQPEGAQWFDSGEQVSITTETSSSSYVFLQWETSNQFNQIENINSQSTSVTINGPGEITAVYSLVQLQVSFVQNGIDNPGVQTTVTYRINGGTEIEETVPFEVTVDHGDTITYSYRETITVISFNERYQLAETSPSSPVTVTDDIQIVGNYDLQYFMIFDENGLDNSAQGTVLIIGGEEKTYSDLPIIDWFNRGTTYRYTLTVSGGANKQFILLDPVGPRIINSAESVDGNYKVQYYFEVNSPV
;
A
#
# COMPACT_ATOMS: atom_id res chain seq x y z
N MET A 1 -8.34 29.97 -0.97
CA MET A 1 -6.95 29.90 -1.49
C MET A 1 -6.00 29.86 -0.30
N VAL A 2 -5.21 28.77 -0.24
CA VAL A 2 -3.94 28.55 0.48
C VAL A 2 -3.89 28.92 1.97
N ASN A 3 -4.10 27.94 2.86
CA ASN A 3 -3.53 27.90 4.23
C ASN A 3 -3.76 26.54 4.94
N GLY A 4 -3.46 25.41 4.28
CA GLY A 4 -3.71 24.06 4.84
C GLY A 4 -2.52 23.10 4.91
N LEU A 5 -1.35 23.45 4.35
CA LEU A 5 -0.27 22.48 4.11
C LEU A 5 0.92 22.56 5.08
N ALA A 6 0.93 23.51 6.03
CA ALA A 6 2.08 23.72 6.92
C ALA A 6 1.98 23.03 8.30
N LYS A 7 0.92 22.25 8.60
CA LYS A 7 0.75 21.62 9.93
C LYS A 7 1.05 20.11 9.99
N ARG A 8 1.19 19.41 8.85
CA ARG A 8 1.51 17.97 8.84
C ARG A 8 3.02 17.66 8.95
N SER A 9 3.91 18.57 8.54
CA SER A 9 5.37 18.34 8.55
C SER A 9 5.95 18.27 9.97
N ASP A 10 5.47 19.11 10.88
CA ASP A 10 6.08 19.26 12.20
C ASP A 10 5.66 18.15 13.17
N VAL A 11 4.48 17.57 12.95
CA VAL A 11 3.95 16.40 13.67
C VAL A 11 4.68 15.14 13.24
N LEU A 12 4.90 14.95 11.94
CA LEU A 12 5.65 13.83 11.39
C LEU A 12 7.11 13.86 11.85
N LEU A 13 7.72 15.05 11.90
CA LEU A 13 9.11 15.24 12.34
C LEU A 13 9.30 14.90 13.84
N GLY A 14 8.33 15.21 14.70
CA GLY A 14 8.40 14.89 16.13
C GLY A 14 8.32 13.38 16.41
N VAL A 15 7.40 12.68 15.74
CA VAL A 15 7.23 11.22 15.89
C VAL A 15 8.43 10.47 15.28
N VAL A 16 8.92 10.91 14.13
CA VAL A 16 10.11 10.32 13.47
C VAL A 16 11.36 10.46 14.33
N VAL A 17 11.56 11.59 15.02
CA VAL A 17 12.71 11.77 15.92
C VAL A 17 12.61 10.87 17.15
N ILE A 18 11.43 10.70 17.73
CA ILE A 18 11.23 9.81 18.89
C ILE A 18 11.47 8.35 18.49
N VAL A 19 10.90 7.91 17.36
CA VAL A 19 11.09 6.55 16.84
C VAL A 19 12.55 6.31 16.48
N ALA A 20 13.23 7.28 15.83
CA ALA A 20 14.64 7.15 15.47
C ALA A 20 15.56 7.07 16.70
N VAL A 21 15.30 7.86 17.75
CA VAL A 21 16.08 7.81 19.00
C VAL A 21 15.86 6.48 19.73
N VAL A 22 14.61 6.01 19.82
CA VAL A 22 14.29 4.71 20.43
C VAL A 22 14.93 3.56 19.66
N LEU A 23 14.83 3.56 18.32
CA LEU A 23 15.42 2.53 17.47
C LEU A 23 16.95 2.52 17.55
N SER A 24 17.57 3.71 17.60
CA SER A 24 19.03 3.84 17.73
C SER A 24 19.55 3.35 19.07
N VAL A 25 18.80 3.60 20.16
CA VAL A 25 19.15 3.07 21.49
C VAL A 25 18.97 1.55 21.57
N VAL A 26 17.92 1.02 20.95
CA VAL A 26 17.68 -0.44 20.86
C VAL A 26 18.78 -1.14 20.06
N LEU A 27 19.13 -0.61 18.89
CA LEU A 27 20.22 -1.12 18.04
C LEU A 27 21.59 -1.02 18.71
N PHE A 28 21.87 0.08 19.41
CA PHE A 28 23.12 0.25 20.15
C PHE A 28 23.25 -0.75 21.30
N MET A 29 22.16 -1.03 22.01
CA MET A 29 22.14 -1.99 23.12
C MET A 29 22.21 -3.44 22.63
N SER A 30 21.60 -3.79 21.49
CA SER A 30 21.67 -5.16 20.95
C SER A 30 23.08 -5.57 20.51
N GLN A 31 23.94 -4.61 20.14
CA GLN A 31 25.32 -4.89 19.74
C GLN A 31 26.26 -5.22 20.91
N PHE A 32 25.90 -4.87 22.15
CA PHE A 32 26.72 -5.16 23.34
C PHE A 32 26.41 -6.51 24.00
N TRP A 33 25.26 -7.13 23.70
CA TRP A 33 24.77 -8.31 24.42
C TRP A 33 24.77 -9.59 23.56
N GLY A 34 25.15 -9.48 22.29
CA GLY A 34 25.30 -10.62 21.37
C GLY A 34 26.74 -11.09 21.18
N SER A 35 27.77 -10.40 21.69
CA SER A 35 29.16 -10.68 21.31
C SER A 35 29.92 -11.65 22.22
N ASP A 36 29.44 -12.00 23.41
CA ASP A 36 30.16 -12.90 24.32
C ASP A 36 29.25 -13.86 25.10
N ASN A 37 28.69 -14.89 24.46
CA ASN A 37 28.38 -16.14 25.18
C ASN A 37 28.34 -17.35 24.22
N PRO A 38 29.37 -18.23 24.23
CA PRO A 38 29.35 -19.43 23.41
C PRO A 38 28.48 -20.57 23.96
N ASN A 39 27.94 -20.50 25.19
CA ASN A 39 27.17 -21.61 25.79
C ASN A 39 26.21 -21.15 26.93
N GLY A 40 24.90 -20.97 26.65
CA GLY A 40 23.85 -20.81 27.67
C GLY A 40 22.47 -20.46 27.06
N PRO A 41 21.33 -20.80 27.71
CA PRO A 41 20.01 -20.63 27.10
C PRO A 41 19.66 -19.14 26.99
N GLY A 42 18.95 -18.75 25.92
CA GLY A 42 18.61 -17.36 25.65
C GLY A 42 17.85 -16.71 26.80
N ASP A 43 18.43 -15.64 27.37
CA ASP A 43 17.77 -14.79 28.34
C ASP A 43 16.87 -13.77 27.61
N SER A 44 15.57 -13.85 27.89
CA SER A 44 14.57 -12.93 27.37
C SER A 44 14.57 -11.63 28.17
N SER A 45 14.88 -10.51 27.52
CA SER A 45 14.69 -9.17 28.08
C SER A 45 13.23 -8.73 27.91
N LEU A 46 12.59 -8.28 28.98
CA LEU A 46 11.26 -7.66 28.93
C LEU A 46 11.41 -6.14 28.98
N ILE A 47 10.95 -5.45 27.92
CA ILE A 47 10.83 -4.00 27.87
C ILE A 47 9.35 -3.66 28.04
N GLU A 48 8.99 -3.04 29.15
CA GLU A 48 7.66 -2.43 29.34
C GLU A 48 7.77 -0.91 29.23
N ILE A 49 6.94 -0.31 28.36
CA ILE A 49 6.74 1.13 28.24
C ILE A 49 5.46 1.44 29.01
N SER A 50 5.55 2.14 30.15
CA SER A 50 4.42 2.17 31.10
C SER A 50 3.72 3.52 31.31
N ASP A 51 4.17 4.66 30.77
CA ASP A 51 3.27 5.83 30.64
C ASP A 51 3.87 7.01 29.86
N LEU A 52 3.00 7.81 29.24
CA LEU A 52 3.32 9.10 28.62
C LEU A 52 2.62 10.23 29.40
N ALA A 53 3.31 10.84 30.36
CA ALA A 53 2.73 11.91 31.17
C ALA A 53 3.01 13.31 30.59
N LYS A 54 1.94 14.09 30.38
CA LYS A 54 1.98 15.47 29.90
C LYS A 54 1.90 16.46 31.07
N ASP A 55 2.91 17.31 31.17
CA ASP A 55 2.82 18.58 31.89
C ASP A 55 2.98 19.73 30.87
N ALA A 56 2.47 20.91 31.20
CA ALA A 56 2.22 22.01 30.25
C ALA A 56 3.45 22.50 29.43
N GLU A 57 4.68 22.09 29.75
CA GLU A 57 5.91 22.58 29.12
C GLU A 57 6.98 21.50 28.86
N SER A 58 6.65 20.20 29.01
CA SER A 58 7.62 19.12 28.75
C SER A 58 6.96 17.79 28.37
N LEU A 59 7.55 17.09 27.40
CA LEU A 59 7.28 15.66 27.18
C LEU A 59 8.31 14.86 28.01
N ASN A 60 7.84 14.04 28.94
CA ASN A 60 8.71 13.17 29.74
C ASN A 60 8.55 11.73 29.25
N LEU A 61 9.65 11.14 28.76
CA LEU A 61 9.71 9.71 28.46
C LEU A 61 10.43 9.02 29.63
N ILE A 62 9.76 8.08 30.28
CA ILE A 62 10.34 7.24 31.33
C ILE A 62 10.48 5.84 30.77
N VAL A 63 11.71 5.35 30.67
CA VAL A 63 12.01 4.00 30.18
C VAL A 63 12.50 3.14 31.34
N TYR A 64 11.85 2.00 31.54
CA TYR A 64 12.26 0.99 32.53
C TYR A 64 13.09 -0.10 31.84
N ILE A 65 14.31 -0.32 32.31
CA ILE A 65 15.21 -1.35 31.79
C ILE A 65 15.58 -2.26 32.96
N GLY A 66 15.14 -3.52 32.90
CA GLY A 66 15.52 -4.56 33.85
C GLY A 66 16.64 -5.42 33.27
N ASN A 67 17.81 -5.45 33.92
CA ASN A 67 18.82 -6.48 33.67
C ASN A 67 18.53 -7.69 34.58
N ILE A 68 18.46 -8.89 34.01
CA ILE A 68 18.25 -10.15 34.76
C ILE A 68 19.51 -11.05 34.70
N GLY A 69 20.61 -10.58 34.10
CA GLY A 69 21.89 -11.29 34.03
C GLY A 69 22.95 -10.75 35.01
N ASP A 70 23.84 -11.65 35.46
CA ASP A 70 24.83 -11.41 36.54
C ASP A 70 26.16 -10.75 36.10
N ASP A 71 26.36 -10.43 34.81
CA ASP A 71 27.68 -9.96 34.32
C ASP A 71 27.84 -8.43 34.22
N VAL A 72 29.06 -7.96 34.54
CA VAL A 72 29.45 -6.55 34.70
C VAL A 72 30.40 -6.13 33.58
N ALA A 73 30.00 -5.18 32.73
CA ALA A 73 30.88 -4.56 31.72
C ALA A 73 31.48 -3.23 32.22
N ASP A 74 32.81 -3.10 32.19
CA ASP A 74 33.57 -1.91 32.61
C ASP A 74 33.88 -1.01 31.39
N LEU A 75 33.19 0.13 31.27
CA LEU A 75 33.38 1.11 30.19
C LEU A 75 34.38 2.21 30.61
N SER A 76 35.68 1.91 30.52
CA SER A 76 36.74 2.88 30.84
C SER A 76 37.45 3.51 29.63
N SER A 77 37.03 3.22 28.39
CA SER A 77 37.57 3.88 27.20
C SER A 77 36.50 4.74 26.53
N GLY A 78 36.72 6.06 26.58
CA GLY A 78 35.76 7.07 26.17
C GLY A 78 35.42 7.01 24.69
N TYR A 79 34.14 6.75 24.40
CA TYR A 79 33.49 7.05 23.13
C TYR A 79 32.27 7.93 23.42
N GLY A 80 32.39 9.22 23.08
CA GLY A 80 31.26 10.14 23.09
C GLY A 80 30.49 10.03 21.79
N VAL A 81 29.16 9.95 21.86
CA VAL A 81 28.26 9.98 20.70
C VAL A 81 28.38 11.35 20.03
N ARG A 82 28.88 11.38 18.79
CA ARG A 82 28.80 12.57 17.90
C ARG A 82 27.72 12.32 16.86
N VAL A 83 26.56 12.95 17.03
CA VAL A 83 25.50 12.97 16.02
C VAL A 83 25.86 14.06 15.01
N ASN A 84 26.76 13.78 14.07
CA ASN A 84 27.01 14.70 12.94
C ASN A 84 27.45 14.02 11.63
N ASP A 85 27.64 12.69 11.57
CA ASP A 85 28.02 12.00 10.31
C ASP A 85 27.19 10.72 10.11
N VAL A 86 25.85 10.86 10.17
CA VAL A 86 24.96 9.87 9.55
C VAL A 86 24.38 10.53 8.30
N ASP A 87 24.98 10.25 7.15
CA ASP A 87 24.37 10.57 5.87
C ASP A 87 23.14 9.65 5.70
N ILE A 88 21.95 10.21 5.92
CA ILE A 88 20.68 9.57 5.59
C ILE A 88 20.33 10.02 4.16
N PRO A 89 20.38 9.13 3.15
CA PRO A 89 20.23 9.54 1.76
C PRO A 89 18.74 9.61 1.39
N PHE A 90 17.98 10.50 2.02
CA PHE A 90 16.66 10.92 1.54
C PHE A 90 16.40 12.33 2.07
N PHE A 91 16.01 13.25 1.18
CA PHE A 91 15.77 14.69 1.39
C PHE A 91 16.96 15.65 1.17
N GLU A 92 17.46 15.76 -0.06
CA GLU A 92 17.93 17.08 -0.52
C GLU A 92 16.71 17.94 -0.88
N GLY A 93 16.41 18.96 -0.06
CA GLY A 93 15.49 20.03 -0.46
C GLY A 93 14.65 20.69 0.63
N VAL A 94 14.57 20.18 1.86
CA VAL A 94 13.61 20.70 2.88
C VAL A 94 14.22 20.88 4.28
N LEU A 95 15.52 21.21 4.38
CA LEU A 95 16.12 21.66 5.63
C LEU A 95 16.96 22.92 5.39
N ASP A 96 16.48 24.05 5.92
CA ASP A 96 17.31 25.23 6.09
C ASP A 96 18.36 24.92 7.16
N ARG A 97 19.64 24.93 6.78
CA ARG A 97 20.79 24.56 7.62
C ARG A 97 21.06 25.55 8.77
N SER A 98 20.23 26.59 8.94
CA SER A 98 20.43 27.64 9.95
C SER A 98 19.65 27.46 11.27
N VAL A 99 18.98 26.33 11.51
CA VAL A 99 18.12 26.14 12.72
C VAL A 99 18.79 25.38 13.86
N LEU A 100 20.08 25.01 13.74
CA LEU A 100 20.85 24.43 14.84
C LEU A 100 21.77 25.47 15.46
N ASP A 101 21.42 25.95 16.66
CA ASP A 101 22.33 26.79 17.46
C ASP A 101 23.51 25.92 17.95
N PRO A 102 24.79 26.27 17.69
CA PRO A 102 25.95 25.40 17.93
C PRO A 102 26.33 25.15 19.40
N GLY A 103 25.43 25.39 20.37
CA GLY A 103 25.81 25.64 21.76
C GLY A 103 25.33 24.67 22.85
N GLN A 104 24.45 23.70 22.58
CA GLN A 104 23.87 22.86 23.65
C GLN A 104 24.47 21.44 23.62
N VAL A 105 25.63 21.30 24.26
CA VAL A 105 26.28 20.02 24.54
C VAL A 105 25.67 19.43 25.82
N ALA A 106 24.93 18.33 25.72
CA ALA A 106 24.57 17.52 26.88
C ALA A 106 25.72 16.55 27.20
N THR A 107 26.72 17.02 27.95
CA THR A 107 27.71 16.13 28.58
C THR A 107 27.18 15.59 29.90
N ALA A 108 26.86 14.29 29.95
CA ALA A 108 26.71 13.57 31.21
C ALA A 108 27.97 12.72 31.45
N ASN A 109 28.91 13.24 32.23
CA ASN A 109 30.02 12.47 32.78
C ASN A 109 29.63 11.96 34.16
N VAL A 110 29.15 10.71 34.27
CA VAL A 110 29.05 10.04 35.57
C VAL A 110 29.56 8.60 35.41
N PRO A 111 30.54 8.13 36.21
CA PRO A 111 30.99 6.75 36.16
C PRO A 111 29.92 5.83 36.76
N PHE A 112 29.54 4.77 36.03
CA PHE A 112 28.51 3.82 36.47
C PHE A 112 29.14 2.62 37.20
N ARG A 113 28.67 2.33 38.41
CA ARG A 113 28.94 1.09 39.14
C ARG A 113 27.62 0.46 39.56
N GLY A 114 27.45 -0.82 39.26
CA GLY A 114 26.19 -1.54 39.40
C GLY A 114 25.70 -1.68 40.84
N THR A 115 24.37 -1.62 41.00
CA THR A 115 23.52 -2.66 41.61
C THR A 115 22.06 -2.20 41.49
N SER A 116 21.22 -3.04 40.87
CA SER A 116 19.74 -3.08 40.96
C SER A 116 18.96 -1.76 40.90
N GLY A 117 18.25 -1.56 39.79
CA GLY A 117 17.10 -0.66 39.65
C GLY A 117 17.44 0.81 39.54
N MET A 118 17.54 1.33 38.30
CA MET A 118 17.58 2.77 38.05
C MET A 118 16.67 3.16 36.89
N SER A 119 16.02 4.32 37.04
CA SER A 119 15.16 4.96 36.05
C SER A 119 15.96 6.00 35.27
N LEU A 120 15.87 5.99 33.94
CA LEU A 120 16.37 7.08 33.09
C LEU A 120 15.21 8.04 32.79
N VAL A 121 15.38 9.32 33.11
CA VAL A 121 14.42 10.37 32.78
C VAL A 121 15.05 11.25 31.71
N VAL A 122 14.53 11.17 30.48
CA VAL A 122 14.92 12.06 29.39
C VAL A 122 13.93 13.21 29.33
N ARG A 123 14.42 14.44 29.52
CA ARG A 123 13.60 15.66 29.47
C ARG A 123 13.91 16.42 28.19
N ILE A 124 12.92 16.54 27.30
CA ILE A 124 13.02 17.34 26.08
C ILE A 124 12.22 18.63 26.30
N VAL A 125 12.89 19.78 26.22
CA VAL A 125 12.28 21.11 26.37
C VAL A 125 12.22 21.77 25.00
N ARG A 126 11.01 22.12 24.51
CA ARG A 126 10.82 23.04 23.37
C ARG A 126 10.12 24.29 23.89
N ASN A 127 10.63 25.48 23.55
CA ASN A 127 10.06 26.75 24.01
C ASN A 127 8.93 27.31 23.12
N ASP A 128 8.65 26.71 21.95
CA ASP A 128 7.96 27.46 20.89
C ASP A 128 6.65 26.83 20.35
N VAL A 129 5.95 25.95 21.10
CA VAL A 129 4.69 25.38 20.60
C VAL A 129 3.55 25.47 21.63
N VAL A 130 2.59 26.36 21.36
CA VAL A 130 1.25 26.29 21.96
C VAL A 130 0.47 25.24 21.17
N LEU A 131 0.33 24.05 21.75
CA LEU A 131 -0.42 22.92 21.19
C LEU A 131 -1.89 23.04 21.62
N ASP A 132 -2.72 23.70 20.82
CA ASP A 132 -4.16 23.47 20.87
C ASP A 132 -4.49 22.29 19.94
N GLU A 133 -5.11 21.27 20.53
CA GLU A 133 -5.64 20.03 19.91
C GLU A 133 -4.64 19.07 19.23
N MET A 134 -4.15 18.10 20.01
CA MET A 134 -3.50 16.86 19.55
C MET A 134 -4.38 15.69 20.00
N ILE A 135 -5.09 15.05 19.07
CA ILE A 135 -5.61 13.68 19.23
C ILE A 135 -4.97 12.81 18.15
N VAL A 136 -4.45 11.67 18.58
CA VAL A 136 -3.74 10.64 17.81
C VAL A 136 -4.76 9.64 17.25
N ASP A 137 -4.57 9.16 16.01
CA ASP A 137 -5.04 7.81 15.66
C ASP A 137 -4.17 7.18 14.54
N ASP A 138 -3.81 5.92 14.79
CA ASP A 138 -3.12 4.96 13.93
C ASP A 138 -4.13 3.82 13.67
N SER A 139 -4.60 3.72 12.43
CA SER A 139 -5.51 2.67 11.91
C SER A 139 -6.94 2.54 12.46
N ASP A 140 -7.47 3.47 13.26
CA ASP A 140 -8.91 3.42 13.62
C ASP A 140 -9.57 4.81 13.74
N SER A 141 -9.25 5.77 12.85
CA SER A 141 -9.55 7.20 13.01
C SER A 141 -10.81 7.49 13.84
N LEU A 142 -10.63 7.69 15.15
CA LEU A 142 -11.61 8.21 16.09
C LEU A 142 -11.92 9.63 15.65
N GLN A 143 -12.80 9.74 14.66
CA GLN A 143 -13.53 10.96 14.36
C GLN A 143 -14.09 11.41 15.71
N ILE A 144 -13.68 12.58 16.20
CA ILE A 144 -14.30 13.17 17.38
C ILE A 144 -15.77 13.35 17.01
N ALA A 145 -16.60 12.46 17.55
CA ALA A 145 -18.01 12.42 17.25
C ALA A 145 -18.74 13.20 18.34
N TYR A 146 -19.59 14.12 17.92
CA TYR A 146 -20.39 14.91 18.82
C TYR A 146 -21.86 14.50 18.77
N ASN A 147 -22.51 14.60 19.92
CA ASN A 147 -23.93 14.34 20.04
C ASN A 147 -24.71 15.59 19.62
N LEU A 148 -25.74 15.37 18.79
CA LEU A 148 -26.77 16.35 18.51
C LEU A 148 -28.04 15.96 19.27
N LEU A 149 -28.38 16.74 20.29
CA LEU A 149 -29.65 16.61 20.99
C LEU A 149 -30.65 17.60 20.38
N VAL A 150 -31.77 17.09 19.89
CA VAL A 150 -32.89 17.91 19.41
C VAL A 150 -34.05 17.79 20.38
N ASN A 151 -34.44 18.89 21.02
CA ASN A 151 -35.62 18.95 21.87
C ASN A 151 -36.79 19.56 21.09
N ILE A 152 -37.97 18.98 21.27
CA ILE A 152 -39.21 19.50 20.72
C ILE A 152 -39.93 20.25 21.82
N ILE A 153 -40.15 21.54 21.62
CA ILE A 153 -40.90 22.41 22.54
C ILE A 153 -42.26 22.68 21.92
N GLY A 154 -43.25 21.87 22.32
CA GLY A 154 -44.60 21.81 21.78
C GLY A 154 -45.25 20.48 22.15
N ASP A 155 -46.38 20.13 21.53
CA ASP A 155 -46.99 18.80 21.72
C ASP A 155 -46.04 17.67 21.27
N SER A 156 -46.10 16.54 21.99
CA SER A 156 -45.26 15.35 21.74
C SER A 156 -45.48 14.66 20.39
N SER A 157 -46.54 15.02 19.64
CA SER A 157 -46.83 14.52 18.30
C SER A 157 -46.01 15.20 17.19
N ASN A 158 -45.40 16.37 17.46
CA ASN A 158 -44.49 17.04 16.52
C ASN A 158 -43.20 16.24 16.35
N LYS A 159 -42.53 16.39 15.21
CA LYS A 159 -41.29 15.65 14.89
C LYS A 159 -40.20 16.55 14.31
N VAL A 160 -38.95 16.11 14.46
CA VAL A 160 -37.81 16.69 13.76
C VAL A 160 -37.00 15.57 13.11
N ALA A 161 -36.84 15.62 11.79
CA ALA A 161 -35.96 14.72 11.05
C ALA A 161 -34.54 15.30 10.95
N LYS A 162 -33.52 14.44 11.08
CA LYS A 162 -32.09 14.76 10.92
C LYS A 162 -31.59 14.01 9.68
N ILE A 163 -30.89 14.69 8.77
CA ILE A 163 -30.34 14.05 7.56
C ILE A 163 -28.85 14.41 7.43
N PRO A 164 -27.92 13.43 7.54
CA PRO A 164 -28.16 12.03 7.92
C PRO A 164 -28.67 11.89 9.37
N ASP A 165 -29.43 10.83 9.70
CA ASP A 165 -29.80 10.52 11.10
C ASP A 165 -28.80 9.54 11.69
N GLN A 166 -27.98 10.03 12.62
CA GLN A 166 -26.97 9.24 13.31
C GLN A 166 -27.07 9.43 14.83
N SER A 167 -26.61 8.43 15.57
CA SER A 167 -26.50 8.46 17.03
C SER A 167 -25.42 9.44 17.52
N SER A 168 -24.39 9.68 16.70
CA SER A 168 -23.34 10.69 16.89
C SER A 168 -22.78 11.08 15.53
N TYR A 169 -22.24 12.30 15.39
CA TYR A 169 -21.78 12.85 14.12
C TYR A 169 -20.28 13.17 14.16
N PRO A 170 -19.50 12.75 13.15
CA PRO A 170 -18.12 13.20 13.00
C PRO A 170 -17.99 14.73 12.97
N SER A 171 -16.95 15.28 13.59
CA SER A 171 -16.67 16.73 13.56
C SER A 171 -16.60 17.25 12.11
N GLY A 172 -17.27 18.36 11.83
CA GLY A 172 -17.43 18.94 10.49
C GLY A 172 -18.62 18.42 9.68
N THR A 173 -19.37 17.42 10.17
CA THR A 173 -20.55 16.90 9.45
C THR A 173 -21.64 17.97 9.30
N ALA A 174 -22.15 18.14 8.08
CA ALA A 174 -23.31 18.98 7.82
C ALA A 174 -24.61 18.16 7.95
N VAL A 175 -25.46 18.54 8.91
CA VAL A 175 -26.76 17.93 9.19
C VAL A 175 -27.88 18.86 8.75
N SER A 176 -28.85 18.34 7.99
CA SER A 176 -30.09 19.05 7.65
C SER A 176 -31.19 18.70 8.66
N LEU A 177 -31.78 19.72 9.29
CA LEU A 177 -32.87 19.61 10.25
C LEU A 177 -34.19 20.03 9.62
N ILE A 178 -35.18 19.15 9.63
CA ILE A 178 -36.52 19.39 9.09
C ILE A 178 -37.53 19.27 10.24
N ALA A 179 -38.27 20.34 10.52
CA ALA A 179 -39.38 20.32 11.47
C ALA A 179 -40.67 19.89 10.79
N GLU A 180 -41.31 18.84 11.31
CA GLU A 180 -42.59 18.31 10.83
C GLU A 180 -43.66 18.64 11.88
N SER A 181 -44.57 19.56 11.54
CA SER A 181 -45.63 20.00 12.45
C SER A 181 -46.79 19.00 12.44
N ALA A 182 -47.27 18.62 13.63
CA ALA A 182 -48.49 17.84 13.79
C ALA A 182 -49.74 18.71 13.54
N GLU A 183 -50.91 18.08 13.40
CA GLU A 183 -52.17 18.78 13.19
C GLU A 183 -52.45 19.80 14.32
N GLY A 184 -52.78 21.05 13.95
CA GLY A 184 -53.03 22.14 14.89
C GLY A 184 -51.78 22.84 15.43
N TRP A 185 -50.57 22.43 15.01
CA TRP A 185 -49.31 23.06 15.39
C TRP A 185 -48.61 23.66 14.17
N VAL A 186 -47.81 24.69 14.38
CA VAL A 186 -46.96 25.30 13.35
C VAL A 186 -45.56 25.44 13.91
N PHE A 187 -44.57 25.01 13.13
CA PHE A 187 -43.17 25.29 13.43
C PHE A 187 -42.92 26.80 13.46
N SER A 188 -42.51 27.32 14.60
CA SER A 188 -42.24 28.74 14.82
C SER A 188 -40.77 29.06 14.49
N GLU A 189 -39.84 28.46 15.22
CA GLU A 189 -38.41 28.73 15.04
C GLU A 189 -37.49 27.67 15.68
N TRP A 190 -36.24 27.64 15.21
CA TRP A 190 -35.13 26.96 15.86
C TRP A 190 -34.48 27.89 16.89
N ARG A 191 -34.05 27.34 18.03
CA ARG A 191 -33.16 28.02 18.99
C ARG A 191 -32.05 27.10 19.47
N GLY A 192 -30.89 27.67 19.80
CA GLY A 192 -29.72 26.93 20.27
C GLY A 192 -28.61 26.93 19.24
N ALA A 193 -28.10 25.76 18.85
CA ALA A 193 -27.00 25.64 17.89
C ALA A 193 -27.36 26.12 16.46
N VAL A 194 -28.64 26.16 16.11
CA VAL A 194 -29.19 26.89 14.97
C VAL A 194 -30.30 27.84 15.46
N THR A 195 -30.48 28.96 14.77
CA THR A 195 -31.48 29.98 15.11
C THR A 195 -32.24 30.46 13.88
N GLY A 196 -33.51 30.82 14.07
CA GLY A 196 -34.38 31.37 13.01
C GLY A 196 -35.47 30.40 12.54
N SER A 197 -36.32 30.86 11.62
CA SER A 197 -37.53 30.15 11.17
C SER A 197 -37.37 29.36 9.86
N ASN A 198 -36.15 29.24 9.34
CA ASN A 198 -35.89 28.46 8.12
C ASN A 198 -36.13 26.97 8.36
N ASN A 199 -36.89 26.32 7.47
CA ASN A 199 -37.18 24.89 7.53
C ASN A 199 -37.21 24.32 6.10
N PRO A 200 -36.24 23.48 5.69
CA PRO A 200 -35.11 22.93 6.47
C PRO A 200 -34.06 23.96 6.91
N SER A 201 -33.28 23.62 7.94
CA SER A 201 -32.10 24.36 8.41
C SER A 201 -30.85 23.49 8.42
N SER A 202 -29.71 24.01 7.97
CA SER A 202 -28.42 23.31 7.98
C SER A 202 -27.59 23.63 9.24
N LEU A 203 -26.91 22.64 9.79
CA LEU A 203 -26.03 22.74 10.97
C LEU A 203 -24.72 21.99 10.72
N ILE A 204 -23.57 22.62 10.98
CA ILE A 204 -22.28 21.93 11.02
C ILE A 204 -22.01 21.49 12.45
N ILE A 205 -21.67 20.22 12.63
CA ILE A 205 -21.37 19.63 13.94
C ILE A 205 -19.88 19.75 14.24
N ASP A 206 -19.47 20.73 15.03
CA ASP A 206 -18.08 20.95 15.48
C ASP A 206 -17.91 20.86 17.01
N SER A 207 -19.00 20.60 17.74
CA SER A 207 -19.04 20.29 19.18
C SER A 207 -20.40 19.66 19.54
N ASN A 208 -20.60 19.18 20.78
CA ASN A 208 -21.92 18.72 21.23
C ASN A 208 -22.96 19.83 21.07
N LYS A 209 -23.99 19.59 20.25
CA LYS A 209 -25.00 20.58 19.90
C LYS A 209 -26.33 20.27 20.58
N ILE A 210 -27.00 21.32 21.03
CA ILE A 210 -28.40 21.25 21.46
C ILE A 210 -29.20 22.20 20.58
N VAL A 211 -30.24 21.68 19.93
CA VAL A 211 -31.20 22.45 19.13
C VAL A 211 -32.58 22.25 19.71
N ASN A 212 -33.33 23.34 19.87
CA ASN A 212 -34.71 23.31 20.31
C ASN A 212 -35.59 23.75 19.14
N ALA A 213 -36.50 22.87 18.73
CA ALA A 213 -37.54 23.18 17.76
C ALA A 213 -38.77 23.69 18.51
N TYR A 214 -39.13 24.96 18.31
CA TYR A 214 -40.33 25.53 18.90
C TYR A 214 -41.50 25.38 17.94
N PHE A 215 -42.54 24.71 18.41
CA PHE A 215 -43.83 24.65 17.75
C PHE A 215 -44.80 25.46 18.58
N GLU A 216 -45.56 26.31 17.92
CA GLU A 216 -46.66 27.05 18.55
C GLU A 216 -47.96 26.38 18.14
N GLU A 217 -48.96 26.41 19.03
CA GLU A 217 -50.33 26.09 18.64
C GLU A 217 -50.64 27.03 17.47
N GLY A 218 -50.83 26.46 16.29
CA GLY A 218 -51.35 27.25 15.19
C GLY A 218 -52.68 27.77 15.67
N ASP A 219 -52.93 29.07 15.52
CA ASP A 219 -54.28 29.59 15.63
C ASP A 219 -55.13 28.74 14.71
N THR A 220 -55.84 27.76 15.28
CA THR A 220 -56.96 27.17 14.58
C THR A 220 -57.77 28.39 14.17
N PRO A 221 -58.07 28.60 12.87
CA PRO A 221 -59.09 29.56 12.56
C PRO A 221 -60.32 29.06 13.30
N SER A 222 -60.64 29.73 14.41
CA SER A 222 -61.96 29.67 15.02
C SER A 222 -62.94 29.81 13.86
N PRO A 223 -63.91 28.91 13.69
CA PRO A 223 -64.82 28.95 12.54
C PRO A 223 -65.63 30.24 12.58
N THR A 224 -65.08 31.29 11.96
CA THR A 224 -65.80 32.50 11.63
C THR A 224 -66.54 32.20 10.33
N PRO A 225 -67.87 32.30 10.30
CA PRO A 225 -68.68 31.93 9.15
C PRO A 225 -68.38 32.87 7.98
N THR A 226 -67.46 32.46 7.12
CA THR A 226 -67.33 32.98 5.75
C THR A 226 -68.39 32.24 4.93
N PRO A 227 -69.19 32.94 4.09
CA PRO A 227 -70.30 32.34 3.38
C PRO A 227 -69.83 31.10 2.64
N THR A 228 -70.45 29.99 3.00
CA THR A 228 -70.45 28.75 2.25
C THR A 228 -70.80 29.10 0.81
N ILE A 229 -69.81 29.17 -0.08
CA ILE A 229 -70.05 28.60 -1.39
C ILE A 229 -70.30 27.13 -1.09
N THR A 230 -71.58 26.77 -1.14
CA THR A 230 -72.04 25.40 -1.21
C THR A 230 -71.06 24.68 -2.13
N PRO A 231 -70.37 23.60 -1.71
CA PRO A 231 -69.93 22.66 -2.73
C PRO A 231 -71.22 22.37 -3.47
N THR A 232 -71.31 22.85 -4.71
CA THR A 232 -72.26 22.27 -5.65
C THR A 232 -72.04 20.79 -5.42
N PRO A 233 -73.06 20.02 -4.96
CA PRO A 233 -72.87 18.59 -4.83
C PRO A 233 -72.26 18.19 -6.16
N THR A 234 -70.99 17.73 -6.15
CA THR A 234 -70.45 17.00 -7.29
C THR A 234 -71.58 16.04 -7.58
N PRO A 235 -72.28 16.18 -8.72
CA PRO A 235 -73.52 15.48 -8.92
C PRO A 235 -73.17 14.04 -8.66
N THR A 236 -73.67 13.45 -7.58
CA THR A 236 -73.60 12.00 -7.43
C THR A 236 -74.32 11.55 -8.68
N PRO A 237 -73.62 11.00 -9.68
CA PRO A 237 -74.29 10.69 -10.92
C PRO A 237 -75.40 9.73 -10.56
N ASP A 238 -76.63 10.05 -10.95
CA ASP A 238 -77.78 9.14 -10.80
C ASP A 238 -77.54 7.82 -11.60
N ASN A 239 -76.41 7.76 -12.33
CA ASN A 239 -75.79 6.60 -12.98
C ASN A 239 -74.24 6.68 -12.92
N ALA A 240 -73.64 6.58 -11.73
CA ALA A 240 -72.18 6.62 -11.56
C ALA A 240 -71.56 5.26 -11.90
N VAL A 241 -70.38 5.27 -12.51
CA VAL A 241 -69.56 4.08 -12.68
C VAL A 241 -68.14 4.38 -12.21
N ASP A 242 -67.49 3.36 -11.65
CA ASP A 242 -66.14 3.48 -11.10
C ASP A 242 -65.10 3.01 -12.12
N VAL A 243 -64.11 3.86 -12.37
CA VAL A 243 -62.88 3.46 -13.06
C VAL A 243 -61.79 3.31 -12.01
N THR A 244 -61.39 2.07 -11.75
CA THR A 244 -60.37 1.73 -10.75
C THR A 244 -59.05 1.43 -11.46
N PHE A 245 -58.00 2.12 -11.04
CA PHE A 245 -56.64 1.88 -11.47
C PHE A 245 -55.87 1.15 -10.38
N THR A 246 -55.26 0.03 -10.72
CA THR A 246 -54.38 -0.73 -9.83
C THR A 246 -53.02 -0.95 -10.50
N GLN A 247 -52.06 -1.40 -9.70
CA GLN A 247 -50.73 -1.76 -10.18
C GLN A 247 -50.31 -3.11 -9.59
N SER A 248 -49.42 -3.80 -10.31
CA SER A 248 -48.68 -4.96 -9.84
C SER A 248 -47.20 -4.78 -10.17
N GLY A 249 -46.32 -5.24 -9.27
CA GLY A 249 -44.86 -5.24 -9.49
C GLY A 249 -44.10 -4.04 -8.91
N LEU A 250 -44.80 -2.94 -8.56
CA LEU A 250 -44.19 -1.87 -7.76
C LEU A 250 -44.15 -2.24 -6.28
N ASP A 251 -43.14 -1.74 -5.58
CA ASP A 251 -43.05 -1.80 -4.12
C ASP A 251 -42.91 -0.40 -3.50
N SER A 252 -42.78 -0.34 -2.17
CA SER A 252 -42.73 0.90 -1.40
C SER A 252 -41.54 1.81 -1.71
N SER A 253 -40.56 1.33 -2.49
CA SER A 253 -39.45 2.16 -2.96
C SER A 253 -39.78 2.97 -4.21
N ALA A 254 -40.89 2.71 -4.89
CA ALA A 254 -41.28 3.45 -6.09
C ALA A 254 -41.49 4.94 -5.80
N THR A 255 -40.86 5.81 -6.60
CA THR A 255 -40.92 7.27 -6.46
C THR A 255 -41.48 7.93 -7.73
N GLY A 256 -41.92 9.19 -7.60
CA GLY A 256 -42.43 9.95 -8.74
C GLY A 256 -43.87 9.62 -9.15
N THR A 257 -44.19 9.90 -10.42
CA THR A 257 -45.53 9.66 -10.98
C THR A 257 -45.61 8.25 -11.56
N VAL A 258 -46.62 7.49 -11.16
CA VAL A 258 -46.93 6.16 -11.72
C VAL A 258 -48.05 6.25 -12.75
N LEU A 259 -49.07 7.07 -12.48
CA LEU A 259 -50.24 7.26 -13.32
C LEU A 259 -50.57 8.74 -13.42
N ASN A 260 -50.83 9.23 -14.62
CA ASN A 260 -51.51 10.48 -14.85
C ASN A 260 -52.92 10.18 -15.33
N VAL A 261 -53.94 10.59 -14.57
CA VAL A 261 -55.35 10.38 -14.92
C VAL A 261 -56.08 11.72 -14.92
N GLN A 262 -56.66 12.09 -16.05
CA GLN A 262 -57.33 13.38 -16.25
C GLN A 262 -56.46 14.59 -15.86
N GLY A 263 -55.14 14.50 -16.06
CA GLY A 263 -54.17 15.55 -15.71
C GLY A 263 -53.77 15.58 -14.23
N SER A 264 -54.22 14.63 -13.41
CA SER A 264 -53.77 14.46 -12.03
C SER A 264 -52.78 13.30 -11.92
N SER A 265 -51.55 13.60 -11.49
CA SER A 265 -50.55 12.60 -11.17
C SER A 265 -50.90 11.82 -9.90
N LYS A 266 -50.57 10.53 -9.91
CA LYS A 266 -50.70 9.57 -8.82
C LYS A 266 -49.38 8.87 -8.59
N ALA A 267 -48.97 8.79 -7.33
CA ALA A 267 -47.78 8.08 -6.87
C ALA A 267 -48.15 6.66 -6.38
N TYR A 268 -47.15 5.84 -6.06
CA TYR A 268 -47.35 4.47 -5.57
C TYR A 268 -48.36 4.36 -4.41
N GLY A 269 -48.29 5.27 -3.43
CA GLY A 269 -49.16 5.28 -2.27
C GLY A 269 -50.63 5.61 -2.55
N ASP A 270 -50.96 6.09 -3.75
CA ASP A 270 -52.34 6.39 -4.15
C ASP A 270 -53.10 5.15 -4.66
N PHE A 271 -52.41 4.03 -4.87
CA PHE A 271 -53.01 2.82 -5.43
C PHE A 271 -53.56 1.87 -4.35
N PRO A 272 -54.73 1.24 -4.58
CA PRO A 272 -55.59 1.38 -5.76
C PRO A 272 -56.31 2.75 -5.78
N PHE A 273 -56.36 3.39 -6.94
CA PHE A 273 -57.02 4.69 -7.12
C PHE A 273 -58.34 4.51 -7.87
N THR A 274 -59.45 4.99 -7.31
CA THR A 274 -60.77 4.91 -7.94
C THR A 274 -61.30 6.30 -8.29
N LEU A 275 -61.73 6.47 -9.54
CA LEU A 275 -62.39 7.68 -10.04
C LEU A 275 -63.84 7.35 -10.43
N SER A 276 -64.80 7.92 -9.71
CA SER A 276 -66.23 7.83 -10.06
C SER A 276 -66.61 8.88 -11.10
N VAL A 277 -67.19 8.44 -12.22
CA VAL A 277 -67.62 9.32 -13.33
C VAL A 277 -69.06 9.02 -13.75
N ASN A 278 -69.72 9.97 -14.43
CA ASN A 278 -71.02 9.71 -15.04
C ASN A 278 -70.88 8.61 -16.10
N LYS A 279 -71.81 7.65 -16.16
CA LYS A 279 -71.86 6.64 -17.23
C LYS A 279 -71.82 7.30 -18.62
N GLY A 280 -70.86 6.86 -19.45
CA GLY A 280 -70.57 7.38 -20.78
C GLY A 280 -69.46 8.44 -20.83
N SER A 281 -68.91 8.86 -19.69
CA SER A 281 -67.76 9.78 -19.65
C SER A 281 -66.50 9.16 -20.29
N LEU A 282 -65.69 10.00 -20.93
CA LEU A 282 -64.37 9.62 -21.43
C LEU A 282 -63.32 9.85 -20.34
N VAL A 283 -62.55 8.80 -20.00
CA VAL A 283 -61.46 8.86 -19.01
C VAL A 283 -60.12 8.66 -19.71
N SER A 284 -59.34 9.74 -19.82
CA SER A 284 -57.96 9.68 -20.30
C SER A 284 -57.02 9.36 -19.16
N TYR A 285 -56.14 8.39 -19.39
CA TYR A 285 -55.08 7.99 -18.47
C TYR A 285 -53.79 7.67 -19.23
N ASP A 286 -52.67 7.71 -18.53
CA ASP A 286 -51.34 7.34 -19.02
C ASP A 286 -50.50 6.81 -17.85
N PHE A 287 -49.91 5.63 -17.99
CA PHE A 287 -48.97 5.08 -17.01
C PHE A 287 -47.55 5.43 -17.42
N SER A 288 -46.69 5.75 -16.47
CA SER A 288 -45.28 6.02 -16.76
C SER A 288 -44.59 4.73 -17.24
N ASP A 289 -43.89 4.79 -18.37
CA ASP A 289 -43.10 3.65 -18.87
C ASP A 289 -41.96 3.26 -17.92
N LEU A 290 -41.42 4.25 -17.19
CA LEU A 290 -40.36 4.09 -16.20
C LEU A 290 -40.79 4.77 -14.89
N VAL A 291 -40.66 4.03 -13.79
CA VAL A 291 -40.86 4.53 -12.42
C VAL A 291 -39.55 4.33 -11.64
N GLU A 292 -39.02 5.42 -11.10
CA GLU A 292 -37.77 5.40 -10.33
C GLU A 292 -37.96 4.71 -8.96
N SER A 293 -36.84 4.31 -8.35
CA SER A 293 -36.81 3.80 -6.98
C SER A 293 -36.00 4.72 -6.08
N SER A 294 -36.39 4.83 -4.81
CA SER A 294 -35.55 5.38 -3.75
C SER A 294 -34.38 4.46 -3.38
N SER A 295 -34.35 3.22 -3.89
CA SER A 295 -33.24 2.28 -3.73
C SER A 295 -32.27 2.44 -4.90
N SER A 296 -31.02 2.78 -4.61
CA SER A 296 -29.99 2.99 -5.65
C SER A 296 -29.85 1.77 -6.56
N GLY A 297 -29.74 2.01 -7.88
CA GLY A 297 -29.59 0.95 -8.89
C GLY A 297 -30.85 0.10 -9.10
N LYS A 298 -32.03 0.55 -8.65
CA LYS A 298 -33.31 -0.14 -8.87
C LYS A 298 -34.27 0.75 -9.64
N GLN A 299 -35.04 0.18 -10.56
CA GLN A 299 -36.14 0.87 -11.24
C GLN A 299 -37.27 -0.10 -11.58
N PHE A 300 -38.41 0.43 -12.02
CA PHE A 300 -39.55 -0.36 -12.46
C PHE A 300 -39.94 0.05 -13.88
N VAL A 301 -40.09 -0.92 -14.77
CA VAL A 301 -40.44 -0.68 -16.19
C VAL A 301 -41.83 -1.25 -16.45
N LEU A 302 -42.68 -0.46 -17.10
CA LEU A 302 -44.03 -0.89 -17.46
C LEU A 302 -43.95 -2.01 -18.50
N SER A 303 -44.41 -3.20 -18.15
CA SER A 303 -44.35 -4.38 -19.02
C SER A 303 -45.66 -4.59 -19.79
N SER A 304 -46.79 -4.31 -19.15
CA SER A 304 -48.10 -4.39 -19.79
C SER A 304 -49.18 -3.63 -19.04
N VAL A 305 -50.26 -3.29 -19.75
CA VAL A 305 -51.49 -2.77 -19.16
C VAL A 305 -52.65 -3.70 -19.50
N THR A 306 -53.32 -4.22 -18.46
CA THR A 306 -54.52 -5.06 -18.58
C THR A 306 -55.76 -4.20 -18.38
N GLY A 307 -56.57 -4.06 -19.43
CA GLY A 307 -57.81 -3.28 -19.39
C GLY A 307 -58.09 -2.58 -20.72
N PRO A 308 -59.14 -1.76 -20.80
CA PRO A 308 -59.41 -0.93 -21.98
C PRO A 308 -58.36 0.17 -22.15
N ASN A 309 -57.92 0.39 -23.39
CA ASN A 309 -56.98 1.46 -23.74
C ASN A 309 -57.55 2.86 -23.45
N SER A 310 -56.65 3.79 -23.13
CA SER A 310 -56.98 5.21 -23.01
C SER A 310 -57.34 5.81 -24.38
N PRO A 311 -58.36 6.70 -24.47
CA PRO A 311 -59.33 7.04 -23.42
C PRO A 311 -60.42 5.96 -23.25
N ILE A 312 -60.82 5.72 -22.00
CA ILE A 312 -61.87 4.76 -21.65
C ILE A 312 -63.25 5.39 -21.78
N SER A 313 -64.20 4.70 -22.42
CA SER A 313 -65.63 5.04 -22.32
C SER A 313 -66.25 4.32 -21.13
N ALA A 314 -66.52 5.04 -20.04
CA ALA A 314 -66.96 4.45 -18.77
C ALA A 314 -68.45 4.05 -18.83
N THR A 315 -68.77 2.87 -19.39
CA THR A 315 -70.16 2.38 -19.54
C THR A 315 -70.64 1.47 -18.41
N SER A 316 -69.70 0.94 -17.62
CA SER A 316 -69.86 0.12 -16.43
C SER A 316 -68.63 0.33 -15.54
N ASP A 317 -68.57 -0.31 -14.37
CA ASP A 317 -67.34 -0.34 -13.58
C ASP A 317 -66.23 -1.02 -14.38
N ILE A 318 -65.05 -0.43 -14.36
CA ILE A 318 -63.88 -0.85 -15.14
C ILE A 318 -62.66 -0.87 -14.22
N THR A 319 -61.85 -1.91 -14.33
CA THR A 319 -60.53 -1.97 -13.70
C THR A 319 -59.45 -1.96 -14.77
N VAL A 320 -58.44 -1.11 -14.58
CA VAL A 320 -57.21 -1.09 -15.38
C VAL A 320 -56.04 -1.43 -14.46
N VAL A 321 -55.23 -2.40 -14.86
CA VAL A 321 -54.06 -2.86 -14.09
C VAL A 321 -52.81 -2.58 -14.88
N ALA A 322 -51.88 -1.81 -14.33
CA ALA A 322 -50.51 -1.70 -14.86
C ALA A 322 -49.62 -2.77 -14.22
N ASN A 323 -48.88 -3.52 -15.03
CA ASN A 323 -47.90 -4.49 -14.57
C ASN A 323 -46.51 -3.95 -14.84
N PHE A 324 -45.67 -3.91 -13.81
CA PHE A 324 -44.30 -3.42 -13.87
C PHE A 324 -43.32 -4.56 -13.57
N ASP A 325 -42.23 -4.62 -14.33
CA ASP A 325 -41.10 -5.48 -14.04
C ASP A 325 -40.05 -4.69 -13.25
N THR A 326 -39.45 -5.32 -12.25
CA THR A 326 -38.34 -4.72 -11.48
C THR A 326 -37.04 -4.92 -12.25
N GLN A 327 -36.27 -3.85 -12.41
CA GLN A 327 -34.93 -3.89 -13.00
C GLN A 327 -33.85 -3.44 -12.01
N TYR A 328 -32.66 -4.00 -12.18
CA TYR A 328 -31.47 -3.67 -11.42
C TYR A 328 -30.34 -3.23 -12.33
N GLU A 329 -29.64 -2.17 -11.93
CA GLU A 329 -28.42 -1.72 -12.56
C GLU A 329 -27.25 -2.52 -12.03
N VAL A 330 -26.53 -3.17 -12.94
CA VAL A 330 -25.36 -4.00 -12.65
C VAL A 330 -24.20 -3.54 -13.49
N SER A 331 -23.06 -3.31 -12.86
CA SER A 331 -21.80 -2.97 -13.53
C SER A 331 -20.86 -4.15 -13.65
N PHE A 332 -20.07 -4.18 -14.72
CA PHE A 332 -19.07 -5.22 -14.97
C PHE A 332 -17.67 -4.62 -15.01
N SER A 333 -16.74 -5.19 -14.26
CA SER A 333 -15.37 -4.67 -14.10
C SER A 333 -14.29 -5.75 -14.04
N LEU A 334 -13.04 -5.31 -14.21
CA LEU A 334 -11.84 -6.13 -14.05
C LEU A 334 -11.12 -5.73 -12.76
N SER A 335 -10.58 -6.71 -12.04
CA SER A 335 -9.68 -6.48 -10.92
C SER A 335 -8.41 -7.32 -11.08
N PRO A 336 -7.21 -6.72 -11.16
CA PRO A 336 -6.99 -5.28 -11.26
C PRO A 336 -7.46 -4.72 -12.62
N GLU A 337 -7.72 -3.42 -12.70
CA GLU A 337 -8.22 -2.77 -13.93
C GLU A 337 -7.24 -2.93 -15.12
N ASN A 338 -5.95 -3.10 -14.82
CA ASN A 338 -4.88 -3.26 -15.81
C ASN A 338 -4.52 -4.72 -16.14
N ALA A 339 -5.39 -5.70 -15.84
CA ALA A 339 -5.12 -7.12 -16.10
C ALA A 339 -4.97 -7.53 -17.59
N GLU A 340 -4.91 -6.56 -18.52
CA GLU A 340 -4.84 -6.79 -19.97
C GLU A 340 -5.88 -7.83 -20.45
N ALA A 341 -7.06 -7.75 -19.85
CA ALA A 341 -8.18 -8.65 -20.09
C ALA A 341 -9.36 -7.86 -20.68
N SER A 342 -10.32 -8.58 -21.23
CA SER A 342 -11.62 -8.05 -21.66
C SER A 342 -12.73 -8.75 -20.93
N ILE A 343 -13.79 -8.02 -20.58
CA ILE A 343 -14.99 -8.54 -19.93
C ILE A 343 -16.21 -8.27 -20.82
N GLN A 344 -17.17 -9.17 -20.82
CA GLN A 344 -18.49 -8.98 -21.41
C GLN A 344 -19.57 -9.51 -20.46
N PRO A 345 -20.67 -8.76 -20.22
CA PRO A 345 -20.91 -7.39 -20.68
C PRO A 345 -19.92 -6.38 -20.08
N GLU A 346 -19.94 -5.13 -20.55
CA GLU A 346 -19.05 -4.05 -20.09
C GLU A 346 -19.86 -2.87 -19.55
N GLY A 347 -19.34 -2.23 -18.49
CA GLY A 347 -19.96 -1.04 -17.91
C GLY A 347 -21.23 -1.34 -17.13
N ALA A 348 -22.01 -0.29 -16.83
CA ALA A 348 -23.28 -0.39 -16.10
C ALA A 348 -24.46 -0.60 -17.07
N GLN A 349 -25.30 -1.58 -16.78
CA GLN A 349 -26.47 -1.94 -17.59
C GLN A 349 -27.65 -2.34 -16.71
N TRP A 350 -28.87 -2.18 -17.23
CA TRP A 350 -30.11 -2.56 -16.55
C TRP A 350 -30.57 -3.95 -16.99
N PHE A 351 -30.90 -4.81 -16.03
CA PHE A 351 -31.41 -6.17 -16.25
C PHE A 351 -32.69 -6.41 -15.47
N ASP A 352 -33.56 -7.27 -16.00
CA ASP A 352 -34.77 -7.66 -15.29
C ASP A 352 -34.43 -8.53 -14.07
N SER A 353 -35.18 -8.36 -12.98
CA SER A 353 -35.03 -9.20 -11.80
C SER A 353 -35.30 -10.67 -12.15
N GLY A 354 -34.34 -11.53 -11.84
CA GLY A 354 -34.34 -12.95 -12.17
C GLY A 354 -33.78 -13.28 -13.56
N GLU A 355 -33.35 -12.28 -14.34
CA GLU A 355 -32.73 -12.50 -15.65
C GLU A 355 -31.39 -13.23 -15.51
N GLN A 356 -31.15 -14.21 -16.39
CA GLN A 356 -29.87 -14.92 -16.48
C GLN A 356 -29.03 -14.30 -17.60
N VAL A 357 -27.91 -13.69 -17.22
CA VAL A 357 -26.99 -12.98 -18.10
C VAL A 357 -25.73 -13.81 -18.31
N SER A 358 -25.32 -14.03 -19.57
CA SER A 358 -24.02 -14.65 -19.86
C SER A 358 -22.90 -13.66 -19.61
N ILE A 359 -21.90 -14.07 -18.82
CA ILE A 359 -20.70 -13.29 -18.54
C ILE A 359 -19.46 -14.04 -19.00
N THR A 360 -18.55 -13.32 -19.65
CA THR A 360 -17.31 -13.88 -20.18
C THR A 360 -16.13 -12.95 -19.95
N THR A 361 -14.97 -13.51 -19.68
CA THR A 361 -13.72 -12.76 -19.58
C THR A 361 -12.60 -13.51 -20.28
N GLU A 362 -11.73 -12.78 -20.97
CA GLU A 362 -10.62 -13.33 -21.75
C GLU A 362 -9.37 -12.46 -21.57
N THR A 363 -8.19 -13.07 -21.52
CA THR A 363 -6.91 -12.35 -21.56
C THR A 363 -6.00 -13.00 -22.59
N SER A 364 -5.28 -12.17 -23.35
CA SER A 364 -4.18 -12.62 -24.22
C SER A 364 -2.82 -12.53 -23.52
N SER A 365 -2.79 -12.03 -22.29
CA SER A 365 -1.57 -11.83 -21.52
C SER A 365 -1.12 -13.14 -20.87
N SER A 366 0.18 -13.42 -20.92
CA SER A 366 0.80 -14.48 -20.11
C SER A 366 1.08 -14.03 -18.68
N SER A 367 0.88 -12.75 -18.37
CA SER A 367 1.23 -12.15 -17.08
C SER A 367 0.15 -12.33 -16.03
N TYR A 368 -1.09 -12.60 -16.42
CA TYR A 368 -2.23 -12.70 -15.52
C TYR A 368 -2.95 -14.05 -15.65
N VAL A 369 -3.44 -14.55 -14.52
CA VAL A 369 -4.31 -15.73 -14.45
C VAL A 369 -5.67 -15.32 -13.88
N PHE A 370 -6.73 -15.77 -14.54
CA PHE A 370 -8.10 -15.59 -14.03
C PHE A 370 -8.26 -16.44 -12.77
N LEU A 371 -8.71 -15.81 -11.68
CA LEU A 371 -8.99 -16.49 -10.42
C LEU A 371 -10.47 -16.87 -10.34
N GLN A 372 -11.34 -15.86 -10.31
CA GLN A 372 -12.76 -16.06 -10.11
C GLN A 372 -13.58 -14.82 -10.48
N TRP A 373 -14.89 -15.02 -10.57
CA TRP A 373 -15.89 -13.95 -10.54
C TRP A 373 -16.27 -13.61 -9.10
N GLU A 374 -16.43 -12.32 -8.81
CA GLU A 374 -16.97 -11.81 -7.55
C GLU A 374 -18.20 -10.94 -7.81
N THR A 375 -19.04 -10.77 -6.78
CA THR A 375 -20.19 -9.87 -6.82
C THR A 375 -20.24 -9.04 -5.55
N SER A 376 -20.48 -7.73 -5.66
CA SER A 376 -20.72 -6.87 -4.50
C SER A 376 -22.11 -7.08 -3.89
N ASN A 377 -23.02 -7.75 -4.63
CA ASN A 377 -24.35 -8.12 -4.17
C ASN A 377 -24.53 -9.64 -4.16
N GLN A 378 -24.61 -10.21 -2.97
CA GLN A 378 -24.77 -11.66 -2.74
C GLN A 378 -26.08 -12.25 -3.28
N PHE A 379 -27.08 -11.43 -3.61
CA PHE A 379 -28.31 -11.92 -4.23
C PHE A 379 -28.11 -12.25 -5.71
N ASN A 380 -27.09 -11.69 -6.36
CA ASN A 380 -26.68 -12.08 -7.71
C ASN A 380 -25.96 -13.42 -7.64
N GLN A 381 -26.44 -14.41 -8.40
CA GLN A 381 -25.98 -15.79 -8.31
C GLN A 381 -25.20 -16.18 -9.55
N ILE A 382 -23.88 -16.32 -9.41
CA ILE A 382 -22.99 -16.74 -10.50
C ILE A 382 -22.93 -18.28 -10.51
N GLU A 383 -23.22 -18.91 -11.66
CA GLU A 383 -23.31 -20.37 -11.76
C GLU A 383 -21.98 -21.08 -11.50
N ASN A 384 -20.88 -20.57 -12.07
CA ASN A 384 -19.54 -21.08 -11.83
C ASN A 384 -18.52 -19.95 -11.77
N ILE A 385 -18.21 -19.52 -10.54
CA ILE A 385 -17.27 -18.43 -10.28
C ILE A 385 -15.86 -18.67 -10.85
N ASN A 386 -15.43 -19.93 -11.04
CA ASN A 386 -14.08 -20.25 -11.50
C ASN A 386 -13.99 -20.47 -13.02
N SER A 387 -15.08 -20.23 -13.76
CA SER A 387 -15.10 -20.37 -15.22
C SER A 387 -15.05 -19.00 -15.88
N GLN A 388 -14.09 -18.80 -16.79
CA GLN A 388 -13.97 -17.59 -17.59
C GLN A 388 -15.23 -17.28 -18.42
N SER A 389 -16.04 -18.30 -18.75
CA SER A 389 -17.36 -18.15 -19.36
C SER A 389 -18.40 -18.82 -18.47
N THR A 390 -19.36 -18.06 -17.97
CA THR A 390 -20.44 -18.55 -17.10
C THR A 390 -21.71 -17.70 -17.26
N SER A 391 -22.68 -17.86 -16.36
CA SER A 391 -23.85 -17.00 -16.29
C SER A 391 -24.08 -16.50 -14.87
N VAL A 392 -24.77 -15.38 -14.74
CA VAL A 392 -25.20 -14.79 -13.47
C VAL A 392 -26.70 -14.52 -13.52
N THR A 393 -27.42 -14.92 -12.48
CA THR A 393 -28.83 -14.55 -12.28
C THR A 393 -28.89 -13.26 -11.48
N ILE A 394 -29.48 -12.20 -12.05
CA ILE A 394 -29.54 -10.86 -11.44
C ILE A 394 -30.73 -10.75 -10.50
N ASN A 395 -30.49 -10.54 -9.21
CA ASN A 395 -31.55 -10.34 -8.21
C ASN A 395 -31.34 -9.08 -7.35
N GLY A 396 -30.35 -8.25 -7.69
CA GLY A 396 -30.12 -6.97 -7.03
C GLY A 396 -29.08 -6.12 -7.76
N PRO A 397 -29.00 -4.82 -7.41
CA PRO A 397 -28.02 -3.92 -7.99
C PRO A 397 -26.63 -4.22 -7.46
N GLY A 398 -25.59 -3.97 -8.24
CA GLY A 398 -24.23 -4.16 -7.77
C GLY A 398 -23.22 -4.25 -8.89
N GLU A 399 -22.09 -4.84 -8.56
CA GLU A 399 -20.95 -4.99 -9.46
C GLU A 399 -20.56 -6.45 -9.55
N ILE A 400 -20.32 -6.93 -10.76
CA ILE A 400 -19.76 -8.24 -11.07
C ILE A 400 -18.33 -8.03 -11.58
N THR A 401 -17.36 -8.60 -10.89
CA THR A 401 -15.94 -8.36 -11.15
C THR A 401 -15.25 -9.64 -11.57
N ALA A 402 -14.53 -9.63 -12.70
CA ALA A 402 -13.58 -10.70 -13.03
C ALA A 402 -12.25 -10.41 -12.33
N VAL A 403 -11.86 -11.30 -11.41
CA VAL A 403 -10.64 -11.16 -10.61
C VAL A 403 -9.50 -11.95 -11.24
N TYR A 404 -8.37 -11.27 -11.41
CA TYR A 404 -7.12 -11.78 -11.93
C TYR A 404 -6.00 -11.56 -10.92
N SER A 405 -4.98 -12.42 -10.98
CA SER A 405 -3.72 -12.24 -10.26
C SER A 405 -2.56 -12.32 -11.24
N LEU A 406 -1.45 -11.66 -10.91
CA LEU A 406 -0.20 -11.89 -11.63
C LEU A 406 0.20 -13.37 -11.51
N VAL A 407 0.78 -13.91 -12.58
CA VAL A 407 1.39 -15.23 -12.59
C VAL A 407 2.63 -15.20 -11.69
N GLN A 408 2.76 -16.19 -10.81
CA GLN A 408 3.94 -16.34 -9.96
C GLN A 408 4.99 -17.21 -10.67
N LEU A 409 6.24 -16.75 -10.67
CA LEU A 409 7.38 -17.38 -11.36
C LEU A 409 8.49 -17.70 -10.36
N GLN A 410 9.25 -18.75 -10.64
CA GLN A 410 10.38 -19.17 -9.82
C GLN A 410 11.70 -18.58 -10.32
N VAL A 411 12.46 -18.02 -9.39
CA VAL A 411 13.84 -17.58 -9.63
C VAL A 411 14.77 -18.42 -8.76
N SER A 412 15.63 -19.22 -9.40
CA SER A 412 16.64 -20.02 -8.72
C SER A 412 18.00 -19.32 -8.77
N PHE A 413 18.66 -19.22 -7.62
CA PHE A 413 20.03 -18.74 -7.51
C PHE A 413 20.94 -19.93 -7.29
N VAL A 414 21.93 -20.10 -8.16
CA VAL A 414 22.92 -21.19 -8.10
C VAL A 414 24.34 -20.66 -8.28
N GLN A 415 25.33 -21.48 -7.94
CA GLN A 415 26.75 -21.16 -8.13
C GLN A 415 27.41 -22.19 -9.05
N ASN A 416 28.40 -21.73 -9.80
CA ASN A 416 29.24 -22.57 -10.67
C ASN A 416 30.71 -22.19 -10.50
N GLY A 417 31.62 -23.16 -10.70
CA GLY A 417 33.08 -22.96 -10.58
C GLY A 417 33.64 -23.02 -9.15
N ILE A 418 32.80 -23.27 -8.14
CA ILE A 418 33.23 -23.56 -6.77
C ILE A 418 33.32 -25.07 -6.59
N ASP A 419 34.53 -25.61 -6.70
CA ASP A 419 34.79 -27.06 -6.67
C ASP A 419 34.85 -27.64 -5.24
N ASN A 420 34.88 -26.78 -4.21
CA ASN A 420 34.89 -27.19 -2.81
C ASN A 420 33.44 -27.27 -2.27
N PRO A 421 32.91 -28.47 -1.98
CA PRO A 421 31.51 -28.63 -1.56
C PRO A 421 31.20 -28.03 -0.18
N GLY A 422 32.22 -27.71 0.62
CA GLY A 422 32.05 -27.02 1.90
C GLY A 422 32.04 -25.49 1.79
N VAL A 423 32.15 -24.94 0.57
CA VAL A 423 32.19 -23.50 0.31
C VAL A 423 30.94 -23.10 -0.47
N GLN A 424 30.15 -22.20 0.10
CA GLN A 424 28.98 -21.61 -0.52
C GLN A 424 29.17 -20.09 -0.60
N THR A 425 28.60 -19.49 -1.64
CA THR A 425 28.52 -18.04 -1.78
C THR A 425 27.22 -17.49 -1.20
N THR A 426 27.22 -16.20 -0.90
CA THR A 426 26.00 -15.44 -0.57
C THR A 426 25.60 -14.54 -1.73
N VAL A 427 24.30 -14.30 -1.83
CA VAL A 427 23.69 -13.34 -2.77
C VAL A 427 22.87 -12.35 -1.98
N THR A 428 23.12 -11.07 -2.22
CA THR A 428 22.25 -9.99 -1.77
C THR A 428 21.29 -9.62 -2.90
N TYR A 429 19.99 -9.55 -2.65
CA TYR A 429 19.00 -9.22 -3.68
C TYR A 429 17.84 -8.35 -3.16
N ARG A 430 17.12 -7.72 -4.11
CA ARG A 430 15.92 -6.90 -3.91
C ARG A 430 14.93 -7.18 -5.02
N ILE A 431 13.65 -7.26 -4.68
CA ILE A 431 12.53 -7.33 -5.64
C ILE A 431 11.92 -5.93 -5.73
N ASN A 432 11.83 -5.37 -6.94
CA ASN A 432 11.28 -4.04 -7.23
C ASN A 432 11.83 -2.89 -6.36
N GLY A 433 13.12 -2.98 -5.97
CA GLY A 433 13.77 -1.97 -5.12
C GLY A 433 13.34 -2.00 -3.65
N GLY A 434 12.63 -3.04 -3.22
CA GLY A 434 12.21 -3.25 -1.83
C GLY A 434 13.38 -3.59 -0.89
N THR A 435 13.03 -4.28 0.20
CA THR A 435 13.99 -4.68 1.25
C THR A 435 15.10 -5.56 0.68
N GLU A 436 16.31 -5.28 1.12
CA GLU A 436 17.49 -6.07 0.79
C GLU A 436 17.54 -7.33 1.64
N ILE A 437 17.75 -8.46 0.99
CA ILE A 437 17.83 -9.78 1.61
C ILE A 437 19.16 -10.41 1.20
N GLU A 438 19.87 -11.01 2.16
CA GLU A 438 21.08 -11.81 1.91
C GLU A 438 20.78 -13.28 2.18
N GLU A 439 21.08 -14.15 1.21
CA GLU A 439 20.84 -15.59 1.30
C GLU A 439 22.06 -16.40 0.84
N THR A 440 22.19 -17.63 1.33
CA THR A 440 23.25 -18.55 0.94
C THR A 440 22.78 -19.46 -0.20
N VAL A 441 23.59 -19.61 -1.25
CA VAL A 441 23.27 -20.37 -2.45
C VAL A 441 23.46 -21.89 -2.23
N PRO A 442 22.58 -22.77 -2.77
CA PRO A 442 21.44 -22.47 -3.66
C PRO A 442 20.12 -22.21 -2.92
N PHE A 443 19.30 -21.33 -3.50
CA PHE A 443 17.94 -21.07 -3.03
C PHE A 443 17.02 -20.68 -4.18
N GLU A 444 15.71 -20.68 -3.92
CA GLU A 444 14.68 -20.25 -4.85
C GLU A 444 13.80 -19.18 -4.20
N VAL A 445 13.33 -18.22 -5.01
CA VAL A 445 12.35 -17.21 -4.61
C VAL A 445 11.21 -17.17 -5.63
N THR A 446 9.99 -17.05 -5.14
CA THR A 446 8.80 -16.84 -5.97
C THR A 446 8.56 -15.34 -6.13
N VAL A 447 8.37 -14.88 -7.36
CA VAL A 447 8.12 -13.47 -7.69
C VAL A 447 6.95 -13.33 -8.65
N ASP A 448 6.36 -12.15 -8.75
CA ASP A 448 5.27 -11.91 -9.70
C ASP A 448 5.84 -11.67 -11.11
N HIS A 449 5.11 -12.10 -12.14
CA HIS A 449 5.50 -11.88 -13.53
C HIS A 449 5.64 -10.37 -13.80
N GLY A 450 6.80 -9.98 -14.35
CA GLY A 450 7.15 -8.60 -14.66
C GLY A 450 7.95 -7.92 -13.54
N ASP A 451 8.10 -8.54 -12.39
CA ASP A 451 8.95 -8.04 -11.32
C ASP A 451 10.41 -7.96 -11.76
N THR A 452 11.11 -6.97 -11.22
CA THR A 452 12.54 -6.79 -11.45
C THR A 452 13.35 -7.17 -10.22
N ILE A 453 14.29 -8.09 -10.39
CA ILE A 453 15.24 -8.49 -9.35
C ILE A 453 16.57 -7.79 -9.60
N THR A 454 17.01 -7.03 -8.60
CA THR A 454 18.39 -6.51 -8.53
C THR A 454 19.15 -7.36 -7.52
N TYR A 455 20.37 -7.76 -7.84
CA TYR A 455 21.15 -8.68 -7.02
C TYR A 455 22.66 -8.50 -7.21
N SER A 456 23.42 -8.94 -6.22
CA SER A 456 24.88 -9.02 -6.26
C SER A 456 25.33 -10.29 -5.57
N TYR A 457 26.11 -11.11 -6.29
CA TYR A 457 26.84 -12.21 -5.69
C TYR A 457 28.04 -11.67 -4.90
N ARG A 458 28.42 -12.36 -3.81
CA ARG A 458 29.66 -12.04 -3.09
C ARG A 458 30.85 -12.13 -4.05
N GLU A 459 31.60 -11.04 -4.18
CA GLU A 459 32.66 -10.91 -5.17
C GLU A 459 33.84 -11.86 -4.92
N THR A 460 34.28 -12.00 -3.66
CA THR A 460 35.40 -12.87 -3.29
C THR A 460 35.01 -13.78 -2.13
N ILE A 461 35.35 -15.05 -2.26
CA ILE A 461 35.16 -16.08 -1.23
C ILE A 461 36.53 -16.64 -0.87
N THR A 462 37.05 -16.26 0.30
CA THR A 462 38.33 -16.75 0.80
C THR A 462 38.16 -18.14 1.40
N VAL A 463 39.01 -19.08 0.99
CA VAL A 463 39.04 -20.43 1.58
C VAL A 463 39.92 -20.41 2.83
N ILE A 464 39.69 -21.35 3.75
CA ILE A 464 40.35 -21.44 5.07
C ILE A 464 41.90 -21.48 4.96
N SER A 465 42.42 -21.90 3.81
CA SER A 465 43.80 -21.66 3.34
C SER A 465 43.89 -20.23 2.76
N PHE A 466 44.51 -19.28 3.48
CA PHE A 466 44.68 -17.87 3.06
C PHE A 466 45.32 -17.62 1.68
N ASN A 467 45.71 -18.67 0.96
CA ASN A 467 46.37 -18.61 -0.34
C ASN A 467 45.47 -19.12 -1.51
N GLU A 468 44.20 -19.42 -1.24
CA GLU A 468 43.20 -19.81 -2.22
C GLU A 468 41.92 -18.96 -2.05
N ARG A 469 41.38 -18.47 -3.16
CA ARG A 469 40.09 -17.75 -3.17
C ARG A 469 39.29 -18.06 -4.41
N TYR A 470 37.97 -17.98 -4.32
CA TYR A 470 37.10 -17.92 -5.48
C TYR A 470 36.77 -16.46 -5.78
N GLN A 471 36.96 -16.06 -7.04
CA GLN A 471 36.66 -14.72 -7.53
C GLN A 471 35.48 -14.81 -8.48
N LEU A 472 34.44 -14.00 -8.27
CA LEU A 472 33.30 -13.91 -9.17
C LEU A 472 33.82 -13.41 -10.54
N ALA A 473 33.58 -14.21 -11.58
CA ALA A 473 33.93 -13.87 -12.95
C ALA A 473 32.77 -13.14 -13.63
N GLU A 474 31.57 -13.72 -13.57
CA GLU A 474 30.35 -13.16 -14.17
C GLU A 474 29.08 -13.75 -13.54
N THR A 475 27.95 -13.11 -13.82
CA THR A 475 26.62 -13.68 -13.56
C THR A 475 25.87 -13.89 -14.86
N SER A 476 25.03 -14.92 -14.92
CA SER A 476 24.13 -15.14 -16.06
C SER A 476 22.70 -15.42 -15.56
N PRO A 477 21.70 -14.59 -15.92
CA PRO A 477 21.81 -13.29 -16.61
C PRO A 477 22.63 -12.27 -15.79
N SER A 478 22.76 -11.03 -16.29
CA SER A 478 23.31 -9.90 -15.51
C SER A 478 22.22 -9.23 -14.67
N SER A 479 22.60 -8.55 -13.59
CA SER A 479 21.68 -7.72 -12.79
C SER A 479 21.52 -6.31 -13.38
N PRO A 480 20.34 -5.67 -13.29
CA PRO A 480 19.05 -6.22 -12.86
C PRO A 480 18.39 -7.10 -13.95
N VAL A 481 17.46 -7.97 -13.55
CA VAL A 481 16.68 -8.81 -14.46
C VAL A 481 15.18 -8.67 -14.23
N THR A 482 14.41 -8.52 -15.30
CA THR A 482 12.94 -8.58 -15.28
C THR A 482 12.50 -10.02 -15.51
N VAL A 483 11.63 -10.53 -14.66
CA VAL A 483 11.22 -11.95 -14.62
C VAL A 483 9.93 -12.12 -15.43
N THR A 484 10.04 -12.69 -16.62
CA THR A 484 8.88 -12.99 -17.50
C THR A 484 8.60 -14.49 -17.62
N ASP A 485 9.57 -15.31 -17.23
CA ASP A 485 9.50 -16.77 -17.18
C ASP A 485 10.33 -17.27 -15.97
N ASP A 486 10.19 -18.55 -15.62
CA ASP A 486 11.07 -19.18 -14.64
C ASP A 486 12.54 -19.02 -15.07
N ILE A 487 13.38 -18.54 -14.15
CA ILE A 487 14.76 -18.19 -14.47
C ILE A 487 15.75 -18.76 -13.46
N GLN A 488 16.91 -19.16 -13.98
CA GLN A 488 18.06 -19.52 -13.17
C GLN A 488 19.15 -18.46 -13.30
N ILE A 489 19.52 -17.87 -12.16
CA ILE A 489 20.63 -16.92 -12.03
C ILE A 489 21.84 -17.70 -11.51
N VAL A 490 22.91 -17.69 -12.29
CA VAL A 490 24.15 -18.41 -11.98
C VAL A 490 25.25 -17.40 -11.68
N GLY A 491 25.88 -17.50 -10.50
CA GLY A 491 27.16 -16.85 -10.21
C GLY A 491 28.33 -17.76 -10.61
N ASN A 492 29.12 -17.36 -11.60
CA ASN A 492 30.26 -18.13 -12.09
C ASN A 492 31.55 -17.62 -11.42
N TYR A 493 32.29 -18.53 -10.77
CA TYR A 493 33.51 -18.20 -10.05
C TYR A 493 34.74 -18.86 -10.66
N ASP A 494 35.86 -18.13 -10.68
CA ASP A 494 37.19 -18.66 -10.97
C ASP A 494 37.94 -18.93 -9.66
N LEU A 495 38.55 -20.10 -9.54
CA LEU A 495 39.51 -20.39 -8.47
C LEU A 495 40.82 -19.66 -8.74
N GLN A 496 41.30 -18.90 -7.77
CA GLN A 496 42.56 -18.17 -7.81
C GLN A 496 43.53 -18.63 -6.72
N TYR A 497 44.82 -18.57 -7.05
CA TYR A 497 45.93 -18.86 -6.14
C TYR A 497 46.76 -17.62 -5.89
N PHE A 498 47.18 -17.42 -4.64
CA PHE A 498 48.11 -16.38 -4.26
C PHE A 498 49.53 -16.78 -4.66
N MET A 499 50.17 -15.98 -5.52
CA MET A 499 51.50 -16.25 -6.06
C MET A 499 52.48 -15.16 -5.72
N ILE A 500 53.73 -15.56 -5.50
CA ILE A 500 54.87 -14.65 -5.41
C ILE A 500 55.86 -15.05 -6.50
N PHE A 501 56.23 -14.11 -7.35
CA PHE A 501 57.28 -14.28 -8.34
C PHE A 501 58.42 -13.32 -8.04
N ASP A 502 59.62 -13.86 -7.83
CA ASP A 502 60.82 -13.09 -7.55
C ASP A 502 62.02 -13.58 -8.39
N GLU A 503 63.15 -12.90 -8.31
CA GLU A 503 64.39 -13.31 -8.97
C GLU A 503 65.54 -13.46 -7.99
N ASN A 504 66.47 -14.36 -8.33
CA ASN A 504 67.77 -14.40 -7.69
C ASN A 504 68.88 -14.37 -8.74
N GLY A 505 69.83 -13.45 -8.60
CA GLY A 505 71.06 -13.42 -9.41
C GLY A 505 71.02 -12.53 -10.65
N LEU A 506 69.92 -11.81 -10.87
CA LEU A 506 69.93 -10.61 -11.70
C LEU A 506 70.52 -9.42 -10.91
N ASP A 507 70.80 -8.34 -11.63
CA ASP A 507 71.13 -7.05 -11.02
C ASP A 507 70.57 -5.92 -11.88
N ASN A 508 70.80 -4.67 -11.48
CA ASN A 508 70.27 -3.48 -12.12
C ASN A 508 70.68 -3.28 -13.60
N SER A 509 71.57 -4.11 -14.15
CA SER A 509 71.90 -4.11 -15.58
C SER A 509 70.95 -4.97 -16.43
N ALA A 510 70.08 -5.77 -15.80
CA ALA A 510 69.09 -6.61 -16.49
C ALA A 510 68.15 -5.78 -17.37
N GLN A 511 67.99 -6.21 -18.62
CA GLN A 511 67.24 -5.51 -19.67
C GLN A 511 66.30 -6.48 -20.39
N GLY A 512 65.11 -5.98 -20.70
CA GLY A 512 64.06 -6.73 -21.40
C GLY A 512 63.26 -7.63 -20.47
N THR A 513 62.64 -8.64 -21.08
CA THR A 513 61.64 -9.51 -20.44
C THR A 513 62.31 -10.54 -19.54
N VAL A 514 61.96 -10.52 -18.25
CA VAL A 514 62.45 -11.47 -17.23
C VAL A 514 61.44 -12.59 -17.01
N LEU A 515 60.16 -12.26 -16.89
CA LEU A 515 59.08 -13.18 -16.58
C LEU A 515 57.89 -12.90 -17.50
N ILE A 516 57.17 -13.94 -17.91
CA ILE A 516 55.93 -13.80 -18.66
C ILE A 516 54.83 -14.52 -17.89
N ILE A 517 53.75 -13.82 -17.52
CA ILE A 517 52.59 -14.38 -16.80
C ILE A 517 51.33 -14.11 -17.61
N GLY A 518 50.55 -15.15 -17.92
CA GLY A 518 49.33 -15.01 -18.72
C GLY A 518 49.57 -14.48 -20.14
N GLY A 519 50.81 -14.50 -20.62
CA GLY A 519 51.22 -13.87 -21.88
C GLY A 519 51.72 -12.43 -21.75
N GLU A 520 51.59 -11.80 -20.58
CA GLU A 520 52.14 -10.46 -20.32
C GLU A 520 53.61 -10.52 -19.93
N GLU A 521 54.42 -9.66 -20.56
CA GLU A 521 55.84 -9.54 -20.28
C GLU A 521 56.11 -8.64 -19.07
N LYS A 522 56.98 -9.09 -18.17
CA LYS A 522 57.42 -8.41 -16.95
C LYS A 522 58.93 -8.25 -16.97
N THR A 523 59.41 -7.12 -16.46
CA THR A 523 60.81 -6.71 -16.43
C THR A 523 61.40 -6.83 -15.03
N TYR A 524 62.71 -6.60 -14.90
CA TYR A 524 63.41 -6.62 -13.62
C TYR A 524 62.79 -5.67 -12.58
N SER A 525 62.33 -4.49 -13.01
CA SER A 525 61.73 -3.50 -12.12
C SER A 525 60.32 -3.86 -11.64
N ASP A 526 59.67 -4.84 -12.26
CA ASP A 526 58.33 -5.29 -11.87
C ASP A 526 58.39 -6.35 -10.75
N LEU A 527 59.57 -6.91 -10.45
CA LEU A 527 59.76 -7.96 -9.45
C LEU A 527 60.13 -7.36 -8.07
N PRO A 528 59.65 -7.95 -6.95
CA PRO A 528 58.76 -9.12 -6.88
C PRO A 528 57.31 -8.79 -7.25
N ILE A 529 56.63 -9.73 -7.92
CA ILE A 529 55.18 -9.68 -8.17
C ILE A 529 54.48 -10.52 -7.11
N ILE A 530 53.54 -9.91 -6.39
CA ILE A 530 52.75 -10.56 -5.34
C ILE A 530 51.28 -10.31 -5.67
N ASP A 531 50.59 -11.31 -6.20
CA ASP A 531 49.20 -11.16 -6.67
C ASP A 531 48.43 -12.49 -6.74
N TRP A 532 47.12 -12.39 -7.02
CA TRP A 532 46.23 -13.52 -7.23
C TRP A 532 46.10 -13.84 -8.72
N PHE A 533 46.20 -15.11 -9.08
CA PHE A 533 46.09 -15.56 -10.47
C PHE A 533 45.08 -16.69 -10.61
N ASN A 534 44.29 -16.67 -11.68
CA ASN A 534 43.36 -17.74 -12.04
C ASN A 534 44.10 -19.08 -12.19
N ARG A 535 43.51 -20.15 -11.67
CA ARG A 535 43.93 -21.53 -11.94
C ARG A 535 44.06 -21.75 -13.44
N GLY A 536 45.18 -22.34 -13.86
CA GLY A 536 45.46 -22.57 -15.27
C GLY A 536 46.26 -21.45 -15.96
N THR A 537 46.45 -20.29 -15.30
CA THR A 537 47.32 -19.22 -15.82
C THR A 537 48.73 -19.75 -16.02
N THR A 538 49.31 -19.48 -17.19
CA THR A 538 50.68 -19.93 -17.52
C THR A 538 51.70 -18.88 -17.11
N TYR A 539 52.89 -19.32 -16.68
CA TYR A 539 54.03 -18.43 -16.47
C TYR A 539 55.34 -19.05 -17.00
N ARG A 540 56.32 -18.23 -17.35
CA ARG A 540 57.69 -18.68 -17.65
C ARG A 540 58.72 -17.59 -17.39
N TYR A 541 59.84 -17.94 -16.76
CA TYR A 541 61.02 -17.09 -16.74
C TYR A 541 61.76 -17.19 -18.08
N THR A 542 62.29 -16.06 -18.55
CA THR A 542 63.05 -16.01 -19.81
C THR A 542 64.40 -16.70 -19.63
N LEU A 543 64.75 -17.62 -20.54
CA LEU A 543 65.99 -18.39 -20.47
C LEU A 543 67.25 -17.52 -20.45
N THR A 544 67.21 -16.40 -21.18
CA THR A 544 68.31 -15.44 -21.28
C THR A 544 67.80 -14.03 -21.13
N VAL A 545 68.31 -13.31 -20.13
CA VAL A 545 68.04 -11.88 -19.91
C VAL A 545 69.31 -11.12 -20.25
N SER A 546 69.21 -10.04 -21.03
CA SER A 546 70.38 -9.23 -21.39
C SER A 546 70.86 -8.43 -20.17
N GLY A 547 72.18 -8.35 -19.94
CA GLY A 547 72.81 -7.46 -18.97
C GLY A 547 73.49 -6.24 -19.62
N GLY A 548 73.14 -5.94 -20.88
CA GLY A 548 73.85 -4.97 -21.72
C GLY A 548 75.05 -5.57 -22.46
N ALA A 549 76.00 -4.72 -22.86
CA ALA A 549 77.14 -5.14 -23.67
C ALA A 549 78.01 -6.18 -22.92
N ASN A 550 78.25 -7.33 -23.55
CA ASN A 550 79.10 -8.42 -23.05
C ASN A 550 78.64 -9.08 -21.74
N LYS A 551 77.38 -8.88 -21.33
CA LYS A 551 76.81 -9.49 -20.12
C LYS A 551 75.42 -10.06 -20.40
N GLN A 552 75.15 -11.26 -19.91
CA GLN A 552 73.82 -11.86 -19.93
C GLN A 552 73.59 -12.67 -18.65
N PHE A 553 72.33 -12.91 -18.35
CA PHE A 553 71.91 -13.78 -17.26
C PHE A 553 71.25 -15.02 -17.86
N ILE A 554 71.68 -16.20 -17.43
CA ILE A 554 71.14 -17.47 -17.88
C ILE A 554 70.36 -18.10 -16.73
N LEU A 555 69.09 -18.36 -17.00
CA LEU A 555 68.20 -19.04 -16.06
C LEU A 555 68.71 -20.46 -15.80
N LEU A 556 68.76 -20.83 -14.52
CA LEU A 556 69.05 -22.19 -14.06
C LEU A 556 67.76 -22.95 -13.80
N ASP A 557 66.82 -22.32 -13.08
CA ASP A 557 65.53 -22.87 -12.73
C ASP A 557 64.56 -21.74 -12.31
N PRO A 558 63.24 -21.93 -12.45
CA PRO A 558 62.57 -23.05 -13.14
C PRO A 558 62.62 -22.93 -14.67
N VAL A 559 62.94 -24.03 -15.37
CA VAL A 559 63.01 -24.04 -16.85
C VAL A 559 61.64 -24.35 -17.47
N GLY A 560 61.29 -23.59 -18.53
CA GLY A 560 60.12 -23.85 -19.38
C GLY A 560 58.81 -23.23 -18.85
N PRO A 561 57.74 -23.28 -19.66
CA PRO A 561 56.43 -22.81 -19.24
C PRO A 561 55.84 -23.71 -18.16
N ARG A 562 55.20 -23.08 -17.17
CA ARG A 562 54.50 -23.73 -16.05
C ARG A 562 53.06 -23.22 -15.97
N ILE A 563 52.23 -23.92 -15.20
CA ILE A 563 50.80 -23.63 -15.00
C ILE A 563 50.56 -23.47 -13.50
N ILE A 564 49.80 -22.43 -13.13
CA ILE A 564 49.40 -22.17 -11.74
C ILE A 564 48.24 -23.12 -11.37
N ASN A 565 48.51 -24.07 -10.47
CA ASN A 565 47.52 -25.02 -9.95
C ASN A 565 47.54 -25.12 -8.40
N SER A 566 48.37 -24.32 -7.76
CA SER A 566 48.51 -24.22 -6.30
C SER A 566 49.20 -22.91 -5.98
N ALA A 567 48.99 -22.38 -4.78
CA ALA A 567 49.76 -21.25 -4.29
C ALA A 567 51.24 -21.62 -4.13
N GLU A 568 52.14 -20.77 -4.63
CA GLU A 568 53.57 -21.02 -4.64
C GLU A 568 54.35 -19.68 -4.64
N SER A 569 55.53 -19.68 -4.02
CA SER A 569 56.56 -18.65 -4.24
C SER A 569 57.59 -19.21 -5.20
N VAL A 570 57.81 -18.54 -6.32
CA VAL A 570 58.64 -19.03 -7.42
C VAL A 570 59.72 -18.02 -7.78
N ASP A 571 60.95 -18.39 -7.45
CA ASP A 571 62.12 -17.57 -7.76
C ASP A 571 62.75 -18.00 -9.10
N GLY A 572 62.98 -17.04 -10.00
CA GLY A 572 63.83 -17.25 -11.16
C GLY A 572 65.30 -17.17 -10.78
N ASN A 573 65.97 -18.31 -10.70
CA ASN A 573 67.39 -18.39 -10.32
C ASN A 573 68.30 -18.25 -11.54
N TYR A 574 69.04 -17.15 -11.62
CA TYR A 574 69.93 -16.81 -12.72
C TYR A 574 71.40 -16.91 -12.33
N LYS A 575 72.25 -17.27 -13.29
CA LYS A 575 73.70 -17.03 -13.22
C LYS A 575 74.11 -15.95 -14.22
N VAL A 576 75.08 -15.13 -13.83
CA VAL A 576 75.70 -14.16 -14.74
C VAL A 576 76.71 -14.84 -15.67
N GLN A 577 76.74 -14.43 -16.93
CA GLN A 577 77.74 -14.78 -17.92
C GLN A 577 78.30 -13.52 -18.58
N TYR A 578 79.61 -13.53 -18.82
CA TYR A 578 80.31 -12.48 -19.54
C TYR A 578 80.87 -13.01 -20.85
N TYR A 579 80.75 -12.21 -21.91
CA TYR A 579 81.39 -12.49 -23.19
C TYR A 579 82.78 -11.86 -23.22
N PHE A 580 83.78 -12.64 -23.61
CA PHE A 580 85.14 -12.17 -23.83
C PHE A 580 85.59 -12.59 -25.23
N GLU A 581 86.06 -11.63 -26.02
CA GLU A 581 86.72 -11.91 -27.29
C GLU A 581 88.22 -12.09 -27.05
N VAL A 582 88.75 -13.28 -27.33
CA VAL A 582 90.18 -13.56 -27.24
C VAL A 582 90.77 -13.52 -28.65
N ASN A 583 91.42 -12.40 -28.99
CA ASN A 583 92.12 -12.26 -30.27
C ASN A 583 93.50 -12.93 -30.18
N SER A 584 93.79 -13.87 -31.08
CA SER A 584 95.12 -14.49 -31.18
C SER A 584 96.09 -13.51 -31.84
N PRO A 585 97.28 -13.25 -31.25
CA PRO A 585 98.29 -12.43 -31.91
C PRO A 585 98.83 -13.16 -33.15
N VAL A 586 98.71 -12.49 -34.31
CA VAL A 586 99.19 -12.97 -35.63
C VAL A 586 100.72 -13.07 -35.68
#